data_AF-A0A502G979-F1
#
_entry.id   AF-A0A502G979-F1
#
_cell.length_a   1.000
_cell.length_b   1.000
_cell.length_c   1.000
_cell.angle_alpha   90.00
_cell.angle_beta   90.00
_cell.angle_gamma   90.00
#
_symmetry.space_group_name_H-M   'P 1'
#
loop_
_entity.id
_entity.type
_entity.pdbx_description
1 polymer ?
#
loop_
_entity_poly.entity_id
_entity_poly.type
_entity_poly.pdbx_seq_one_letter_code
_entity_poly.pdbx_strand_id
1 'polypeptide(L)'
;MLTAAKAGDMSAASEVLRRLWPPRRGRPLTTCPPVPADPAAAFSAILAGIQVGAITTDEGEALSRIVAARLQAVEVADLHARLVALEGSV
;
A
#
# COMPACT_ATOMS: atom_id res chain seq x y z
N MET A 1 -34.43 -4.26 10.88
CA MET A 1 -32.99 -4.62 10.88
C MET A 1 -32.42 -4.70 12.29
N LEU A 2 -32.37 -3.63 13.08
CA LEU A 2 -31.82 -3.70 14.45
C LEU A 2 -32.58 -4.67 15.37
N THR A 3 -33.91 -4.71 15.27
CA THR A 3 -34.76 -5.66 16.00
C THR A 3 -34.49 -7.11 15.60
N ALA A 4 -34.28 -7.38 14.31
CA ALA A 4 -33.91 -8.71 13.81
C ALA A 4 -32.51 -9.13 14.27
N ALA A 5 -31.54 -8.21 14.26
CA ALA A 5 -30.20 -8.44 14.79
C ALA A 5 -30.24 -8.79 16.29
N LYS A 6 -31.05 -8.08 17.07
CA LYS A 6 -31.26 -8.40 18.51
C LYS A 6 -31.95 -9.75 18.74
N ALA A 7 -32.72 -10.24 17.76
CA ALA A 7 -33.36 -11.55 17.80
C ALA A 7 -32.45 -12.70 17.33
N GLY A 8 -31.18 -12.42 17.01
CA GLY A 8 -30.18 -13.44 16.62
C GLY A 8 -29.99 -13.61 15.11
N ASP A 9 -30.60 -12.76 14.27
CA ASP A 9 -30.33 -12.77 12.84
C ASP A 9 -28.92 -12.21 12.55
N MET A 10 -27.98 -13.11 12.28
CA MET A 10 -26.57 -12.79 12.02
C MET A 10 -26.37 -11.96 10.74
N SER A 11 -27.28 -12.05 9.75
CA SER A 11 -27.21 -11.23 8.54
C SER A 11 -27.57 -9.78 8.86
N ALA A 12 -28.64 -9.57 9.62
CA ALA A 12 -29.03 -8.25 10.10
C ALA A 12 -27.97 -7.62 11.02
N ALA A 13 -27.32 -8.43 11.86
CA ALA A 13 -26.22 -7.98 12.72
C ALA A 13 -24.98 -7.55 11.90
N SER A 14 -24.59 -8.32 10.88
CA SER A 14 -23.47 -7.98 9.99
C SER A 14 -23.71 -6.66 9.25
N GLU A 15 -24.93 -6.43 8.78
CA GLU A 15 -25.31 -5.20 8.08
C GLU A 15 -25.29 -3.98 9.01
N VAL A 16 -25.77 -4.13 10.25
CA VAL A 16 -25.68 -3.07 11.26
C VAL A 16 -24.22 -2.75 11.59
N LEU A 17 -23.37 -3.77 11.73
CA LEU A 17 -21.93 -3.58 11.98
C LEU A 17 -21.21 -2.91 10.82
N ARG A 18 -21.54 -3.24 9.56
CA ARG A 18 -20.96 -2.56 8.38
C ARG A 18 -21.30 -1.07 8.30
N ARG A 19 -22.45 -0.67 8.85
CA ARG A 19 -22.90 0.74 8.89
C ARG A 19 -22.30 1.51 10.06
N LEU A 20 -22.14 0.85 11.21
CA LEU A 20 -21.63 1.48 12.43
C LEU A 20 -20.09 1.47 12.51
N TRP A 21 -19.47 0.38 12.04
CA TRP A 21 -18.04 0.16 12.08
C TRP A 21 -17.48 0.33 10.67
N PRO A 22 -16.67 1.37 10.39
CA PRO A 22 -16.02 1.50 9.09
C PRO A 22 -15.24 0.21 8.81
N PRO A 23 -15.33 -0.38 7.60
CA PRO A 23 -14.41 -1.44 7.23
C PRO A 23 -13.01 -0.90 7.50
N ARG A 24 -12.16 -1.68 8.19
CA ARG A 24 -10.79 -1.29 8.50
C ARG A 24 -10.06 -1.01 7.19
N ARG A 25 -10.13 0.22 6.68
CA ARG A 25 -9.13 0.76 5.77
C ARG A 25 -7.89 0.83 6.63
N GLY A 26 -6.79 0.22 6.17
CA GLY A 26 -5.60 -0.09 6.97
C GLY A 26 -5.20 0.97 8.00
N ARG A 27 -4.53 0.54 9.06
CA ARG A 27 -4.13 1.46 10.14
C ARG A 27 -3.34 2.62 9.52
N PRO A 28 -3.65 3.89 9.83
CA PRO A 28 -2.84 4.98 9.34
C PRO A 28 -1.40 4.76 9.81
N LEU A 29 -0.47 4.69 8.87
CA LEU A 29 0.96 4.62 9.17
C LEU A 29 1.38 5.97 9.73
N THR A 30 1.57 6.04 11.06
CA THR A 30 2.00 7.28 11.74
C THR A 30 3.39 7.73 11.28
N THR A 31 4.20 6.79 10.83
CA THR A 31 5.54 7.02 10.28
C THR A 31 5.68 6.24 8.99
N CYS A 32 6.06 6.94 7.91
CA CYS A 32 6.51 6.27 6.71
C CYS A 32 7.94 5.77 6.97
N PRO A 33 8.25 4.48 6.79
CA PRO A 33 9.63 4.03 6.86
C PRO A 33 10.47 4.79 5.82
N PRO A 34 11.75 5.11 6.11
CA PRO A 34 12.61 5.73 5.12
C PRO A 34 12.65 4.82 3.88
N VAL A 35 12.30 5.37 2.72
CA VAL A 35 12.35 4.63 1.46
C VAL A 35 13.83 4.51 1.08
N PRO A 36 14.42 3.29 1.09
CA PRO A 36 15.81 3.14 0.72
C PRO A 36 15.98 3.46 -0.77
N ALA A 37 17.16 3.99 -1.11
CA ALA A 37 17.48 4.32 -2.51
C ALA A 37 17.53 3.05 -3.40
N ASP A 38 17.88 1.92 -2.81
CA ASP A 38 17.88 0.62 -3.49
C ASP A 38 16.49 -0.05 -3.41
N PRO A 39 15.86 -0.36 -4.54
CA PRO A 39 14.58 -1.08 -4.57
C PRO A 39 14.62 -2.47 -3.94
N ALA A 40 15.73 -3.20 -4.07
CA ALA A 40 15.83 -4.54 -3.49
C ALA A 40 15.82 -4.47 -1.96
N ALA A 41 16.53 -3.50 -1.39
CA ALA A 41 16.45 -3.17 0.03
C ALA A 41 15.04 -2.76 0.47
N ALA A 42 14.31 -1.97 -0.34
CA ALA A 42 12.93 -1.57 -0.05
C ALA A 42 12.00 -2.78 0.08
N PHE A 43 12.05 -3.69 -0.89
CA PHE A 43 11.26 -4.92 -0.88
C PHE A 43 11.61 -5.83 0.30
N SER A 44 12.90 -5.97 0.60
CA SER A 44 13.38 -6.77 1.73
C SER A 44 12.86 -6.22 3.07
N ALA A 45 12.82 -4.89 3.23
CA ALA A 45 12.27 -4.25 4.42
C ALA A 45 10.75 -4.46 4.56
N ILE A 46 10.00 -4.40 3.45
CA ILE A 46 8.55 -4.69 3.45
C ILE A 46 8.30 -6.13 3.89
N LEU A 47 9.03 -7.10 3.32
CA LEU A 47 8.91 -8.52 3.68
C LEU A 47 9.25 -8.77 5.15
N ALA A 48 10.31 -8.15 5.65
CA ALA A 48 10.67 -8.25 7.07
C ALA A 48 9.56 -7.70 7.99
N GLY A 49 8.93 -6.58 7.60
CA GLY A 49 7.80 -6.01 8.34
C GLY A 49 6.57 -6.93 8.38
N ILE A 50 6.27 -7.62 7.28
CA ILE A 50 5.21 -8.63 7.21
C ILE A 50 5.56 -9.83 8.11
N GLN A 51 6.81 -10.31 8.04
CA GLN A 51 7.27 -11.48 8.78
C GLN A 51 7.15 -11.30 10.31
N VAL A 52 7.44 -10.10 10.82
CA VAL A 52 7.34 -9.76 12.25
C VAL A 52 5.91 -9.35 12.66
N GLY A 53 4.98 -9.24 11.70
CA GLY A 53 3.61 -8.82 11.94
C GLY A 53 3.46 -7.34 12.25
N ALA A 54 4.45 -6.51 11.92
CA ALA A 54 4.41 -5.07 12.12
C ALA A 54 3.47 -4.38 11.11
N ILE A 55 3.34 -4.97 9.92
CA ILE A 55 2.38 -4.58 8.88
C ILE A 55 1.66 -5.83 8.36
N THR A 56 0.46 -5.63 7.82
CA THR A 56 -0.33 -6.68 7.16
C THR A 56 0.15 -6.94 5.74
N THR A 57 -0.25 -8.08 5.16
CA THR A 57 0.01 -8.40 3.75
C THR A 57 -0.57 -7.36 2.80
N ASP A 58 -1.77 -6.86 3.09
CA ASP A 58 -2.46 -5.86 2.27
C ASP A 58 -1.73 -4.51 2.32
N GLU A 59 -1.21 -4.12 3.49
CA GLU A 59 -0.36 -2.93 3.64
C GLU A 59 0.97 -3.11 2.90
N GLY A 60 1.57 -4.30 2.97
CA GLY A 60 2.78 -4.66 2.23
C GLY A 60 2.59 -4.58 0.70
N GLU A 61 1.46 -5.04 0.17
CA GLU A 61 1.10 -4.91 -1.24
C GLU A 61 0.95 -3.43 -1.64
N ALA A 62 0.28 -2.63 -0.81
CA ALA A 62 0.14 -1.19 -1.04
C ALA A 62 1.51 -0.48 -1.07
N LEU A 63 2.41 -0.79 -0.13
CA LEU A 63 3.77 -0.25 -0.10
C LEU A 63 4.59 -0.68 -1.32
N SER A 64 4.46 -1.95 -1.72
CA SER A 64 5.17 -2.50 -2.90
C SER A 64 4.78 -1.77 -4.18
N ARG A 65 3.50 -1.42 -4.36
CA ARG A 65 3.03 -0.60 -5.49
C ARG A 65 3.63 0.79 -5.51
N ILE A 66 3.76 1.43 -4.35
CA ILE A 66 4.37 2.77 -4.23
C ILE A 66 5.85 2.73 -4.64
N VAL A 67 6.59 1.71 -4.17
CA VAL A 67 8.00 1.51 -4.54
C VAL A 67 8.15 1.29 -6.04
N ALA A 68 7.33 0.43 -6.64
CA ALA A 68 7.35 0.17 -8.08
C ALA A 68 7.08 1.44 -8.91
N ALA A 69 6.08 2.24 -8.52
CA ALA A 69 5.76 3.51 -9.20
C ALA A 69 6.93 4.51 -9.13
N ARG A 70 7.63 4.57 -7.99
CA ARG A 70 8.83 5.41 -7.86
C ARG A 70 9.96 4.96 -8.79
N LEU A 71 10.19 3.65 -8.91
CA LEU A 71 11.24 3.12 -9.78
C LEU A 71 10.96 3.45 -11.25
N GLN A 72 9.73 3.22 -11.69
CA GLN A 72 9.32 3.56 -13.05
C GLN A 72 9.50 5.06 -13.33
N ALA A 73 9.17 5.94 -12.37
CA ALA A 73 9.36 7.38 -12.53
C ALA A 73 10.85 7.77 -12.67
N VAL A 74 11.74 7.12 -11.90
CA VAL A 74 13.19 7.35 -11.97
C VAL A 74 13.75 6.85 -13.31
N GLU A 75 13.36 5.64 -13.72
CA GLU A 75 13.78 5.06 -15.00
C GLU A 75 13.34 5.93 -16.19
N VAL A 76 12.09 6.38 -16.19
CA VAL A 76 11.58 7.29 -17.23
C VAL A 76 12.37 8.61 -17.26
N ALA A 77 12.70 9.17 -16.09
CA ALA A 77 13.49 10.39 -16.02
C ALA A 77 14.92 10.20 -16.57
N ASP A 78 15.57 9.07 -16.25
CA ASP A 78 16.91 8.75 -16.76
C ASP A 78 16.89 8.55 -18.29
N LEU A 79 15.94 7.76 -18.79
CA LEU A 79 15.77 7.54 -20.23
C LEU A 79 15.48 8.84 -20.96
N HIS A 80 14.65 9.72 -20.40
CA HIS A 80 14.36 11.03 -20.97
C HIS A 80 15.63 11.90 -21.02
N ALA A 81 16.43 11.94 -19.95
CA ALA A 81 17.68 12.69 -19.94
C ALA A 81 18.67 12.18 -21.00
N ARG A 82 18.77 10.87 -21.18
CA ARG A 82 19.61 10.24 -22.21
C ARG A 82 19.12 10.56 -23.63
N LEU A 83 17.80 10.53 -23.85
CA LEU A 83 17.20 10.92 -25.13
C LEU A 83 17.50 12.37 -25.48
N VAL A 84 17.30 13.30 -24.54
CA VAL A 84 17.61 14.73 -24.75
C VAL A 84 19.10 14.93 -25.07
N ALA A 85 20.00 14.22 -24.39
CA ALA A 85 21.42 14.31 -24.66
C ALA A 85 21.79 13.80 -26.07
N LEU A 86 21.12 12.75 -26.55
CA LEU A 86 21.29 12.21 -27.89
C LEU A 86 20.71 13.15 -28.95
N GLU A 87 19.48 13.62 -28.77
CA GLU A 87 18.78 14.50 -29.71
C GLU A 87 19.44 15.89 -29.82
N GLY A 88 20.00 16.41 -28.72
CA GLY A 88 20.75 17.68 -28.74
C GLY A 88 22.17 17.57 -29.30
N SER A 89 22.64 16.36 -29.62
CA SER A 89 23.96 16.09 -30.18
C SER A 89 23.96 15.87 -31.71
N VAL A 90 22.80 15.99 -32.35
CA VAL A 90 22.58 15.90 -33.82
C VAL A 90 22.38 17.30 -34.39
#